data_AF-U2ZNP0-F1
#
_entry.id   AF-U2ZNP0-F1
#
_cell.length_a   1.000
_cell.length_b   1.000
_cell.length_c   1.000
_cell.angle_alpha   90.00
_cell.angle_beta   90.00
_cell.angle_gamma   90.00
#
_symmetry.space_group_name_H-M   'P 1'
#
loop_
_entity.id
_entity.type
_entity.pdbx_description
1 polymer ?
#
loop_
_entity_poly.entity_id
_entity_poly.type
_entity_poly.pdbx_seq_one_letter_code
_entity_poly.pdbx_strand_id
1 'polypeptide(L)'
;MMLETPKQAHIVKSVAIGGIAQHDTFSWQIENKHFVLLNTLNPDSIQTDKTLKEWVDAVPDDDLKDFFDVFFGLILDAQITSIDDFFQPNSIKKLLTIVQNAHALTDQEKEMLNHLTRLLISIRYQTWIDDFKTPNPAVFMTDIRGNWASLAERFSFLNKDE
;
A
#
# COMPACT_ATOMS: atom_id res chain seq x y z
N MET A 1 0.02 -18.24 -2.55
CA MET A 1 0.52 -17.51 -3.73
C MET A 1 0.75 -16.03 -3.39
N MET A 2 1.41 -15.27 -4.29
CA MET A 2 2.00 -13.93 -4.08
C MET A 2 1.03 -12.82 -3.57
N LEU A 3 -0.28 -13.09 -3.49
CA LEU A 3 -1.30 -12.18 -2.97
C LEU A 3 -2.36 -12.88 -2.11
N GLU A 4 -2.08 -14.08 -1.63
CA GLU A 4 -3.00 -14.80 -0.75
C GLU A 4 -2.85 -14.29 0.69
N THR A 5 -3.87 -13.60 1.19
CA THR A 5 -3.99 -13.31 2.60
C THR A 5 -4.11 -14.63 3.37
N PRO A 6 -3.31 -14.88 4.42
CA PRO A 6 -3.42 -16.10 5.19
C PRO A 6 -4.83 -16.26 5.78
N LYS A 7 -5.35 -17.49 5.78
CA LYS A 7 -6.70 -17.82 6.29
C LYS A 7 -6.91 -17.39 7.75
N GLN A 8 -5.82 -17.29 8.51
CA GLN A 8 -5.79 -16.76 9.86
C GLN A 8 -4.66 -15.73 9.95
N ALA A 9 -5.02 -14.49 10.26
CA ALA A 9 -4.09 -13.39 10.43
C ALA A 9 -4.50 -12.58 11.67
N HIS A 10 -3.51 -12.12 12.44
CA HIS A 10 -3.72 -11.08 13.44
C HIS A 10 -3.51 -9.72 12.77
N ILE A 11 -4.53 -8.87 12.83
CA ILE A 11 -4.46 -7.52 12.29
C ILE A 11 -4.06 -6.59 13.43
N VAL A 12 -2.89 -5.99 13.34
CA VAL A 12 -2.36 -5.11 14.38
C VAL A 12 -2.65 -3.66 14.02
N LYS A 13 -3.17 -2.88 14.98
CA LYS A 13 -3.40 -1.45 14.81
C LYS A 13 -2.07 -0.72 14.64
N SER A 14 -1.95 0.14 13.64
CA SER A 14 -0.76 0.96 13.37
C SER A 14 -1.10 2.46 13.35
N VAL A 15 -0.12 3.30 13.70
CA VAL A 15 -0.18 4.76 13.50
C VAL A 15 0.39 5.20 12.15
N ALA A 16 0.96 4.29 11.36
CA ALA A 16 1.48 4.61 10.03
C ALA A 16 0.34 5.02 9.10
N ILE A 17 0.64 5.95 8.18
CA ILE A 17 -0.33 6.44 7.19
C ILE A 17 -0.09 5.69 5.88
N GLY A 18 -0.82 4.59 5.68
CA GLY A 18 -0.91 3.85 4.43
C GLY A 18 0.38 3.21 3.87
N GLY A 19 0.20 2.42 2.80
CA GLY A 19 1.27 1.91 1.94
C GLY A 19 2.41 1.19 2.66
N ILE A 20 3.62 1.39 2.14
CA ILE A 20 4.85 0.74 2.62
C ILE A 20 5.20 1.10 4.08
N ALA A 21 4.72 2.24 4.59
CA ALA A 21 4.95 2.65 5.98
C ALA A 21 4.27 1.71 7.00
N GLN A 22 3.27 0.93 6.59
CA GLN A 22 2.65 -0.09 7.45
C GLN A 22 3.60 -1.22 7.84
N HIS A 23 4.69 -1.42 7.08
CA HIS A 23 5.72 -2.41 7.38
C HIS A 23 6.70 -1.96 8.49
N ASP A 24 6.64 -0.69 8.89
CA ASP A 24 7.38 -0.24 10.07
C ASP A 24 6.75 -0.80 11.34
N THR A 25 7.37 -1.82 11.92
CA THR A 25 6.89 -2.46 13.16
C THR A 25 6.88 -1.50 14.36
N PHE A 26 7.63 -0.40 14.34
CA PHE A 26 7.58 0.62 15.40
C PHE A 26 6.29 1.45 15.37
N SER A 27 5.56 1.41 14.26
CA SER A 27 4.24 2.04 14.15
C SER A 27 3.12 1.22 14.80
N TRP A 28 3.38 -0.04 15.18
CA TRP A 28 2.37 -0.96 15.70
C TRP A 28 2.04 -0.64 17.16
N GLN A 29 0.75 -0.57 17.48
CA GLN A 29 0.28 -0.19 18.81
C GLN A 29 0.32 -1.37 19.77
N ILE A 30 0.83 -1.12 20.97
CA ILE A 30 0.92 -2.08 22.08
C ILE A 30 0.20 -1.48 23.28
N GLU A 31 -0.61 -2.29 23.96
CA GLU A 31 -1.24 -1.97 25.23
C GLU A 31 -0.99 -3.13 26.21
N ASN A 32 -0.57 -2.83 27.44
CA ASN A 32 -0.32 -3.85 28.48
C ASN A 32 0.55 -5.04 28.00
N LYS A 33 1.61 -4.77 27.22
CA LYS A 33 2.52 -5.77 26.62
C LYS A 33 1.90 -6.67 25.54
N HIS A 34 0.73 -6.32 25.00
CA HIS A 34 0.07 -7.04 23.92
C HIS A 34 -0.19 -6.12 22.73
N PHE A 35 -0.19 -6.67 21.51
CA PHE A 35 -0.61 -5.91 20.33
C PHE A 35 -2.08 -5.52 20.43
N VAL A 36 -2.39 -4.29 20.05
CA VAL A 36 -3.77 -3.85 19.86
C VAL A 36 -4.28 -4.46 18.57
N LEU A 37 -5.17 -5.46 18.67
CA LEU A 37 -5.71 -6.18 17.52
C LEU A 37 -6.97 -5.54 16.98
N LEU A 38 -7.14 -5.62 15.66
CA LEU A 38 -8.34 -5.23 14.93
C LEU A 38 -9.02 -6.46 14.30
N ASN A 39 -10.31 -6.33 14.04
CA ASN A 39 -11.10 -7.40 13.40
C ASN A 39 -11.05 -7.35 11.86
N THR A 40 -10.67 -6.22 11.28
CA THR A 40 -10.66 -6.00 9.83
C THR A 40 -9.45 -5.17 9.41
N LEU A 41 -9.02 -5.37 8.16
CA LEU A 41 -8.06 -4.51 7.50
C LEU A 41 -8.70 -3.13 7.26
N ASN A 42 -7.86 -2.11 7.13
CA ASN A 42 -8.34 -0.79 6.73
C ASN A 42 -8.84 -0.82 5.27
N PRO A 43 -9.71 0.13 4.86
CA PRO A 43 -10.27 0.16 3.51
C PRO A 43 -9.21 0.19 2.40
N ASP A 44 -8.11 0.94 2.60
CA ASP A 44 -7.05 1.05 1.61
C ASP A 44 -6.36 -0.30 1.34
N SER A 45 -6.10 -1.08 2.39
CA SER A 45 -5.52 -2.43 2.31
C SER A 45 -6.45 -3.39 1.58
N ILE A 46 -7.75 -3.36 1.88
CA ILE A 46 -8.77 -4.17 1.19
C ILE A 46 -8.79 -3.81 -0.30
N GLN A 47 -8.76 -2.52 -0.62
CA GLN A 47 -8.77 -2.06 -2.00
C GLN A 47 -7.48 -2.45 -2.73
N THR A 48 -6.33 -2.41 -2.06
CA THR A 48 -5.03 -2.79 -2.66
C THR A 48 -5.00 -4.28 -2.98
N ASP A 49 -5.49 -5.10 -2.07
CA ASP A 49 -5.64 -6.53 -2.26
C ASP A 49 -6.54 -6.86 -3.46
N LYS A 50 -7.72 -6.22 -3.54
CA LYS A 50 -8.65 -6.40 -4.67
C LYS A 50 -8.02 -5.96 -6.00
N THR A 51 -7.42 -4.76 -6.05
CA THR A 51 -6.77 -4.24 -7.26
C THR A 51 -5.66 -5.16 -7.76
N LEU A 52 -4.80 -5.66 -6.87
CA LEU A 52 -3.68 -6.52 -7.27
C LEU A 52 -4.17 -7.89 -7.77
N LYS A 53 -5.20 -8.47 -7.13
CA LYS A 53 -5.81 -9.73 -7.57
C LYS A 53 -6.45 -9.57 -8.95
N GLU A 54 -7.27 -8.53 -9.14
CA GLU A 54 -7.90 -8.25 -10.43
C GLU A 54 -6.86 -7.98 -11.53
N TRP A 55 -5.77 -7.29 -11.21
CA TRP A 55 -4.70 -7.04 -12.16
C TRP A 55 -3.94 -8.30 -12.55
N VAL A 56 -3.58 -9.15 -11.58
CA VAL A 56 -2.94 -10.45 -11.85
C VAL A 56 -3.87 -11.38 -12.64
N ASP A 57 -5.16 -11.38 -12.36
CA ASP A 57 -6.14 -12.19 -13.10
C ASP A 57 -6.36 -11.69 -14.55
N ALA A 58 -6.16 -10.39 -14.80
CA ALA A 58 -6.42 -9.77 -16.10
C ALA A 58 -5.24 -9.82 -17.08
N VAL A 59 -4.02 -10.07 -16.58
CA VAL A 59 -2.79 -10.05 -17.38
C VAL A 59 -2.29 -11.47 -17.59
N PRO A 60 -1.92 -11.88 -18.83
CA PRO A 60 -1.33 -13.19 -19.07
C PRO A 60 -0.08 -13.45 -18.22
N ASP A 61 0.12 -14.68 -17.76
CA ASP A 61 1.25 -15.05 -16.90
C ASP A 61 2.62 -14.67 -17.50
N ASP A 62 2.78 -14.84 -18.81
CA ASP A 62 4.02 -14.48 -19.53
C ASP A 62 4.26 -12.96 -19.51
N ASP A 63 3.20 -12.15 -19.72
CA ASP A 63 3.28 -10.69 -19.66
C ASP A 63 3.55 -10.19 -18.23
N LEU A 64 2.96 -10.83 -17.21
CA LEU A 64 3.27 -10.53 -15.80
C LEU A 64 4.71 -10.84 -15.46
N LYS A 65 5.22 -11.99 -15.93
CA LYS A 65 6.60 -12.39 -15.71
C LYS A 65 7.55 -11.37 -16.34
N ASP A 66 7.34 -11.02 -17.60
CA ASP A 66 8.19 -10.05 -18.30
C ASP A 66 8.09 -8.66 -17.64
N PHE A 67 6.91 -8.25 -17.21
CA PHE A 67 6.72 -7.03 -16.42
C PHE A 67 7.58 -7.02 -15.15
N PHE A 68 7.50 -8.08 -14.33
CA PHE A 68 8.24 -8.15 -13.08
C PHE A 68 9.75 -8.27 -13.30
N ASP A 69 10.19 -9.00 -14.32
CA ASP A 69 11.61 -9.11 -14.67
C ASP A 69 12.19 -7.73 -15.03
N VAL A 70 11.50 -6.96 -15.87
CA VAL A 70 11.94 -5.61 -16.22
C VAL A 70 11.84 -4.67 -15.01
N PHE A 71 10.72 -4.71 -14.27
CA PHE A 71 10.48 -3.85 -13.12
C PHE A 71 11.53 -4.04 -12.02
N PHE A 72 11.79 -5.29 -11.60
CA PHE A 72 12.81 -5.58 -10.60
C PHE A 72 14.23 -5.40 -11.15
N GLY A 73 14.45 -5.65 -12.44
CA GLY A 73 15.72 -5.32 -13.11
C GLY A 73 16.09 -3.85 -12.95
N LEU A 74 15.16 -2.93 -13.21
CA LEU A 74 15.39 -1.49 -13.03
C LEU A 74 15.74 -1.10 -11.59
N ILE A 75 15.09 -1.75 -10.60
CA ILE A 75 15.34 -1.52 -9.17
C ILE A 75 16.76 -2.00 -8.80
N LEU A 76 17.14 -3.20 -9.25
CA LEU A 76 18.44 -3.79 -8.99
C LEU A 76 19.58 -3.02 -9.68
N ASP A 77 19.37 -2.56 -10.92
CA ASP A 77 20.31 -1.72 -11.66
C ASP A 77 20.53 -0.36 -10.98
N ALA A 78 19.54 0.12 -10.24
CA ALA A 78 19.66 1.31 -9.39
C ALA A 78 20.34 1.04 -8.03
N GLN A 79 20.85 -0.17 -7.82
CA GLN A 79 21.49 -0.64 -6.58
C GLN A 79 20.58 -0.55 -5.35
N ILE A 80 19.27 -0.67 -5.55
CA ILE A 80 18.28 -0.71 -4.48
C ILE A 80 18.15 -2.17 -4.04
N THR A 81 18.58 -2.47 -2.82
CA THR A 81 18.63 -3.85 -2.30
C THR A 81 17.85 -4.04 -1.01
N SER A 82 17.39 -2.95 -0.39
CA SER A 82 16.49 -2.97 0.76
C SER A 82 15.27 -2.09 0.53
N ILE A 83 14.14 -2.45 1.13
CA ILE A 83 12.96 -1.57 1.18
C ILE A 83 13.29 -0.27 1.95
N ASP A 84 14.20 -0.34 2.93
CA ASP A 84 14.64 0.84 3.71
C ASP A 84 15.26 1.93 2.84
N ASP A 85 15.84 1.54 1.69
CA ASP A 85 16.43 2.46 0.73
C ASP A 85 15.43 3.45 0.14
N PHE A 86 14.13 3.13 0.17
CA PHE A 86 13.05 4.01 -0.28
C PHE A 86 12.62 5.01 0.80
N PHE A 87 12.99 4.79 2.06
CA PHE A 87 12.65 5.68 3.18
C PHE A 87 13.78 6.64 3.58
N GLN A 88 14.94 6.55 2.92
CA GLN A 88 16.06 7.43 3.20
C GLN A 88 15.89 8.82 2.56
N PRO A 89 16.50 9.89 3.11
CA PRO A 89 16.44 11.22 2.49
C PRO A 89 16.94 11.29 1.03
N ASN A 90 17.74 10.31 0.60
CA ASN A 90 18.29 10.22 -0.75
C ASN A 90 17.45 9.34 -1.72
N SER A 91 16.29 8.82 -1.31
CA SER A 91 15.43 7.96 -2.14
C SER A 91 15.02 8.59 -3.47
N ILE A 92 14.85 9.91 -3.51
CA ILE A 92 14.53 10.64 -4.75
C ILE A 92 15.61 10.42 -5.80
N LYS A 93 16.90 10.35 -5.41
CA LYS A 93 17.99 10.07 -6.36
C LYS A 93 17.89 8.64 -6.91
N LYS A 94 17.51 7.67 -6.08
CA LYS A 94 17.33 6.27 -6.47
C LYS A 94 16.16 6.12 -7.47
N LEU A 95 15.06 6.85 -7.24
CA LEU A 95 13.95 6.94 -8.19
C LEU A 95 14.38 7.56 -9.53
N LEU A 96 15.20 8.61 -9.51
CA LEU A 96 15.75 9.20 -10.73
C LEU A 96 16.66 8.21 -11.47
N THR A 97 17.46 7.41 -10.76
CA THR A 97 18.29 6.36 -11.36
C THR A 97 17.44 5.27 -12.02
N ILE A 98 16.34 4.83 -11.40
CA ILE A 98 15.38 3.90 -12.04
C ILE A 98 14.88 4.48 -13.36
N VAL A 99 14.47 5.75 -13.38
CA VAL A 99 13.97 6.42 -14.58
C VAL A 99 15.07 6.54 -15.65
N GLN A 100 16.31 6.81 -15.24
CA GLN A 100 17.45 6.86 -16.16
C GLN A 100 17.74 5.49 -16.77
N ASN A 101 17.75 4.44 -15.96
CA ASN A 101 17.95 3.06 -16.41
C ASN A 101 16.85 2.61 -17.37
N ALA A 102 15.62 3.09 -17.18
CA ALA A 102 14.51 2.82 -18.08
C ALA A 102 14.73 3.35 -19.51
N HIS A 103 15.67 4.27 -19.75
CA HIS A 103 16.03 4.68 -21.11
C HIS A 103 16.73 3.57 -21.90
N ALA A 104 17.44 2.65 -21.22
CA ALA A 104 18.14 1.53 -21.83
C ALA A 104 17.21 0.40 -22.28
N LEU A 105 15.95 0.42 -21.83
CA LEU A 105 14.93 -0.54 -22.25
C LEU A 105 14.59 -0.37 -23.73
N THR A 106 14.25 -1.49 -24.36
CA THR A 106 13.69 -1.52 -25.71
C THR A 106 12.33 -0.82 -25.74
N ASP A 107 11.90 -0.39 -26.92
CA ASP A 107 10.59 0.26 -27.08
C ASP A 107 9.43 -0.70 -26.69
N GLN A 108 9.61 -2.00 -26.91
CA GLN A 108 8.65 -3.03 -26.52
C GLN A 108 8.53 -3.15 -24.99
N GLU A 109 9.65 -3.21 -24.27
CA GLU A 109 9.64 -3.26 -22.80
C GLU A 109 9.02 -1.99 -22.19
N LYS A 110 9.32 -0.82 -22.76
CA LYS A 110 8.72 0.45 -22.33
C LYS A 110 7.21 0.46 -22.53
N GLU A 111 6.74 -0.01 -23.68
CA GLU A 111 5.30 -0.07 -23.97
C GLU A 111 4.60 -1.06 -23.05
N MET A 112 5.16 -2.26 -22.85
CA MET A 112 4.65 -3.26 -21.92
C MET A 112 4.55 -2.69 -20.50
N LEU A 113 5.63 -2.09 -19.96
CA LEU A 113 5.63 -1.47 -18.63
C LEU A 113 4.56 -0.39 -18.52
N ASN A 114 4.45 0.48 -19.53
CA ASN A 114 3.47 1.57 -19.55
C ASN A 114 2.03 1.04 -19.56
N HIS A 115 1.75 0.10 -20.48
CA HIS A 115 0.45 -0.51 -20.64
C HIS A 115 -0.03 -1.18 -19.35
N LEU A 116 0.80 -2.04 -18.77
CA LEU A 116 0.44 -2.81 -17.59
C LEU A 116 0.36 -1.94 -16.33
N THR A 117 1.21 -0.91 -16.21
CA THR A 117 1.09 0.10 -15.15
C THR A 117 -0.22 0.90 -15.27
N ARG A 118 -0.59 1.31 -16.49
CA ARG A 118 -1.87 2.01 -16.73
C ARG A 118 -3.07 1.12 -16.43
N LEU A 119 -2.99 -0.17 -16.75
CA LEU A 119 -4.02 -1.14 -16.39
C LEU A 119 -4.18 -1.26 -14.88
N LEU A 120 -3.07 -1.35 -14.13
CA LEU A 120 -3.11 -1.39 -12.67
C LEU A 120 -3.78 -0.13 -12.08
N ILE A 121 -3.43 1.05 -12.58
CA ILE A 121 -4.01 2.33 -12.16
C ILE A 121 -5.51 2.41 -12.51
N SER A 122 -5.90 1.92 -13.69
CA SER A 122 -7.31 1.97 -14.12
C SER A 122 -8.18 1.04 -13.29
N ILE A 123 -7.70 -0.17 -12.97
CA ILE A 123 -8.37 -1.09 -12.04
C ILE A 123 -8.52 -0.41 -10.68
N ARG A 124 -7.45 0.17 -10.13
CA ARG A 124 -7.53 0.88 -8.84
C ARG A 124 -8.59 1.98 -8.85
N TYR A 125 -8.65 2.77 -9.91
CA TYR A 125 -9.63 3.83 -10.06
C TYR A 125 -11.07 3.31 -10.12
N GLN A 126 -11.31 2.24 -10.88
CA GLN A 126 -12.65 1.65 -10.98
C GLN A 126 -13.09 1.03 -9.66
N THR A 127 -12.21 0.29 -8.99
CA THR A 127 -12.48 -0.31 -7.68
C THR A 127 -12.80 0.77 -6.64
N TRP A 128 -12.09 1.90 -6.68
CA TRP A 128 -12.40 3.07 -5.85
C TRP A 128 -13.77 3.70 -6.15
N ILE A 129 -14.14 3.84 -7.43
CA ILE A 129 -15.46 4.33 -7.82
C ILE A 129 -16.57 3.40 -7.32
N ASP A 130 -16.40 2.08 -7.45
CA ASP A 130 -17.43 1.10 -7.09
C ASP A 130 -17.69 1.10 -5.57
N ASP A 131 -16.64 1.21 -4.76
CA ASP A 131 -16.74 1.34 -3.31
C ASP A 131 -17.44 2.66 -2.92
N PHE A 132 -17.19 3.77 -3.64
CA PHE A 132 -17.88 5.04 -3.42
C PHE A 132 -19.38 5.01 -3.79
N LYS A 133 -19.73 4.28 -4.85
CA LYS A 133 -21.14 4.11 -5.30
C LYS A 133 -21.93 3.18 -4.39
N THR A 134 -21.26 2.39 -3.55
CA THR A 134 -21.88 1.51 -2.56
C THR A 134 -21.52 1.93 -1.13
N PRO A 135 -22.03 3.07 -0.63
CA PRO A 135 -21.81 3.38 0.77
C PRO A 135 -22.57 2.35 1.62
N ASN A 136 -21.87 1.61 2.46
CA ASN A 136 -22.47 1.14 3.71
C ASN A 136 -22.34 2.30 4.72
N PRO A 137 -23.38 3.15 4.89
CA PRO A 137 -23.32 4.32 5.76
C PRO A 137 -22.99 3.98 7.22
N ALA A 138 -23.15 2.72 7.65
CA ALA A 138 -22.83 2.29 9.00
C ALA A 138 -21.31 2.26 9.29
N VAL A 139 -20.46 1.91 8.32
CA VAL A 139 -19.00 1.77 8.49
C VAL A 139 -18.31 3.12 8.50
N PHE A 140 -18.68 4.01 7.59
CA PHE A 140 -18.17 5.38 7.54
C PHE A 140 -18.50 6.17 8.82
N MET A 141 -19.72 6.00 9.35
CA MET A 141 -20.13 6.64 10.61
C MET A 141 -19.40 6.12 11.84
N THR A 142 -19.05 4.82 11.88
CA THR A 142 -18.32 4.24 13.03
C THR A 142 -16.87 4.69 13.04
N ASP A 143 -16.21 4.73 11.88
CA ASP A 143 -14.80 5.11 11.78
C ASP A 143 -14.58 6.60 12.10
N ILE A 144 -15.45 7.47 11.56
CA ILE A 144 -15.43 8.91 11.88
C ILE A 144 -15.68 9.14 13.37
N ARG A 145 -16.70 8.50 13.95
CA ARG A 145 -17.03 8.69 15.37
C ARG A 145 -15.93 8.18 16.31
N GLY A 146 -15.30 7.07 15.97
CA GLY A 146 -14.15 6.52 16.72
C GLY A 146 -12.92 7.43 16.64
N ASN A 147 -12.63 7.98 15.45
CA ASN A 147 -11.51 8.89 15.27
C ASN A 147 -11.71 10.21 16.06
N TRP A 148 -12.91 10.80 16.03
CA TRP A 148 -13.23 11.99 16.82
C TRP A 148 -13.20 11.76 18.33
N ALA A 149 -13.66 10.59 18.80
CA ALA A 149 -13.59 10.24 20.22
C ALA A 149 -12.14 10.12 20.71
N SER A 150 -11.27 9.46 19.94
CA SER A 150 -9.84 9.33 20.27
C SER A 150 -9.07 10.66 20.20
N LEU A 151 -9.44 11.54 19.27
CA LEU A 151 -8.91 12.90 19.19
C LEU A 151 -9.36 13.73 20.40
N ALA A 152 -10.65 13.68 20.75
CA ALA A 152 -11.19 14.39 21.91
C ALA A 152 -10.55 13.92 23.23
N GLU A 153 -10.32 12.62 23.41
CA GLU A 153 -9.54 12.11 24.54
C GLU A 153 -8.12 12.66 24.54
N ARG A 154 -7.39 12.58 23.42
CA ARG A 154 -6.03 13.14 23.29
C ARG A 154 -5.94 14.63 23.63
N PHE A 155 -6.95 15.43 23.27
CA PHE A 155 -6.99 16.86 23.60
C PHE A 155 -7.46 17.15 25.03
N SER A 156 -8.22 16.23 25.65
CA SER A 156 -8.66 16.37 27.04
C SER A 156 -7.50 16.24 28.05
N PHE A 157 -6.44 15.50 27.71
CA PHE A 157 -5.23 15.38 28.53
C PHE A 157 -4.31 16.62 28.48
N LEU A 158 -4.47 17.51 27.50
CA LEU A 158 -3.68 18.75 27.38
C LEU A 158 -4.26 19.92 28.17
N ASN A 159 -5.49 19.80 28.67
CA ASN A 159 -6.22 20.85 29.39
C ASN A 159 -6.34 20.59 30.91
N LYS A 160 -5.60 19.60 31.44
CA LYS A 160 -5.44 19.40 32.88
C LYS A 160 -3.98 19.64 33.23
N ASP A 161 -3.65 20.91 33.45
CA ASP A 161 -2.68 21.37 34.45
C ASP A 161 -2.86 22.89 34.57
N GLU A 162 -3.47 23.28 35.69
CA GLU A 162 -3.50 24.64 36.24
C GLU A 162 -2.36 24.74 37.28
#